data_AF-A0A960BLB9-F1
#
_entry.id   AF-A0A960BLB9-F1
#
_cell.length_a   1.000
_cell.length_b   1.000
_cell.length_c   1.000
_cell.angle_alpha   90.00
_cell.angle_beta   90.00
_cell.angle_gamma   90.00
#
_symmetry.space_group_name_H-M   'P 1'
#
loop_
_entity.id
_entity.type
_entity.pdbx_description
1 polymer ?
#
loop_
_entity_poly.entity_id
_entity_poly.type
_entity_poly.pdbx_seq_one_letter_code
_entity_poly.pdbx_strand_id
1 'polypeptide(L)'
;RDTQRYAPDIVKDEVCSKTDRFYVLPVVATLLLPGIITGLITWSWMGALSGFFWAGLVRIALVHQVTWSINSVTHVWGRKPFRSRDESRNVAWLAIPSFGESWHNYHHADQTSARHGVLARQIDLSALTIRTMEKLGWAHDARWPSEDRVRSKLKPTAEYPRNAGIEVHRSLRTAEASPTTPDASRN
;
A
#
# COMPACT_ATOMS: atom_id res chain seq x y z
N ARG A 1 14.74 -25.54 0.57
CA ARG A 1 13.56 -24.66 0.77
C ARG A 1 13.30 -23.95 -0.56
N ASP A 2 12.09 -24.02 -1.08
CA ASP A 2 11.74 -23.78 -2.50
C ASP A 2 11.68 -22.27 -2.88
N THR A 3 12.47 -21.40 -2.22
CA THR A 3 12.46 -19.94 -2.46
C THR A 3 13.02 -19.57 -3.83
N GLN A 4 13.99 -20.34 -4.32
CA GLN A 4 14.54 -20.20 -5.68
C GLN A 4 13.49 -20.48 -6.77
N ARG A 5 12.43 -21.24 -6.45
CA ARG A 5 11.36 -21.56 -7.40
C ARG A 5 10.26 -20.51 -7.40
N TYR A 6 9.85 -20.02 -6.22
CA TYR A 6 8.70 -19.14 -6.09
C TYR A 6 9.02 -17.64 -6.07
N ALA A 7 10.25 -17.25 -5.69
CA ALA A 7 10.66 -15.85 -5.61
C ALA A 7 12.13 -15.64 -6.05
N PRO A 8 12.52 -16.10 -7.26
CA PRO A 8 13.90 -16.00 -7.72
C PRO A 8 14.39 -14.55 -7.89
N ASP A 9 13.49 -13.62 -8.16
CA ASP A 9 13.75 -12.18 -8.24
C ASP A 9 14.11 -11.58 -6.88
N ILE A 10 13.32 -11.89 -5.83
CA ILE A 10 13.57 -11.41 -4.46
C ILE A 10 14.91 -11.94 -3.92
N VAL A 11 15.24 -13.21 -4.19
CA VAL A 11 16.49 -13.81 -3.73
C VAL A 11 17.71 -13.24 -4.45
N LYS A 12 17.55 -12.78 -5.70
CA LYS A 12 18.63 -12.13 -6.46
C LYS A 12 18.84 -10.67 -6.05
N ASP A 13 17.80 -10.03 -5.50
CA ASP A 13 17.91 -8.66 -5.02
C ASP A 13 18.81 -8.58 -3.78
N GLU A 14 19.87 -7.78 -3.90
CA GLU A 14 20.89 -7.64 -2.86
C GLU A 14 20.35 -6.91 -1.62
N VAL A 15 19.42 -5.97 -1.80
CA VAL A 15 18.81 -5.22 -0.69
C VAL A 15 17.91 -6.15 0.12
N CYS A 16 17.05 -6.93 -0.53
CA CYS A 16 16.23 -7.94 0.13
C CYS A 16 17.10 -8.97 0.86
N SER A 17 18.14 -9.49 0.21
CA SER A 17 19.03 -10.49 0.80
C SER A 17 19.83 -9.96 2.00
N LYS A 18 20.35 -8.73 1.93
CA LYS A 18 21.01 -8.08 3.07
C LYS A 18 20.02 -7.81 4.20
N THR A 19 18.82 -7.35 3.88
CA THR A 19 17.78 -7.07 4.88
C THR A 19 17.39 -8.33 5.64
N ASP A 20 17.21 -9.47 4.95
CA ASP A 20 16.95 -10.77 5.57
C ASP A 20 18.11 -11.20 6.48
N ARG A 21 19.35 -11.11 5.98
CA ARG A 21 20.57 -11.47 6.75
C ARG A 21 20.71 -10.65 8.03
N PHE A 22 20.38 -9.36 7.98
CA PHE A 22 20.52 -8.45 9.12
C PHE A 22 19.22 -8.25 9.90
N TYR A 23 18.14 -8.96 9.58
CA TYR A 23 16.78 -8.71 10.07
C TYR A 23 16.65 -8.48 11.59
N VAL A 24 17.40 -9.24 12.39
CA VAL A 24 17.35 -9.12 13.86
C VAL A 24 17.84 -7.76 14.36
N LEU A 25 18.79 -7.14 13.66
CA LEU A 25 19.37 -5.85 14.05
C LEU A 25 18.35 -4.71 14.06
N PRO A 26 17.62 -4.39 12.96
CA PRO A 26 16.59 -3.36 12.99
C PRO A 26 15.42 -3.72 13.92
N VAL A 27 15.11 -5.00 14.13
CA VAL A 27 14.07 -5.39 15.11
C VAL A 27 14.47 -4.99 16.52
N VAL A 28 15.67 -5.38 16.97
CA VAL A 28 16.18 -5.01 18.30
C VAL A 28 16.37 -3.50 18.41
N ALA A 29 16.89 -2.85 17.37
CA ALA A 29 17.09 -1.41 17.35
C ALA A 29 15.76 -0.65 17.48
N THR A 30 14.75 -0.98 16.67
CA THR A 30 13.44 -0.28 16.72
C THR A 30 12.65 -0.59 18.00
N LEU A 31 13.00 -1.65 18.72
CA LEU A 31 12.43 -1.98 20.03
C LEU A 31 13.11 -1.19 21.17
N LEU A 32 14.45 -1.14 21.19
CA LEU A 32 15.22 -0.57 22.31
C LEU A 32 15.53 0.91 22.16
N LEU A 33 15.81 1.39 20.94
CA LEU A 33 16.19 2.78 20.69
C LEU A 33 15.18 3.80 21.23
N PRO A 34 13.86 3.61 21.14
CA PRO A 34 12.92 4.57 21.72
C PRO A 34 13.15 4.78 23.21
N GLY A 35 13.40 3.72 23.97
CA GLY A 35 13.72 3.82 25.40
C GLY A 35 15.08 4.47 25.67
N ILE A 36 16.10 4.15 24.88
CA ILE A 36 17.42 4.81 25.01
C ILE A 36 17.28 6.31 24.75
N ILE A 37 16.61 6.69 23.66
CA ILE A 37 16.42 8.08 23.24
C ILE A 37 15.63 8.86 24.31
N THR A 38 14.49 8.34 24.77
CA THR A 38 13.69 9.04 25.79
C THR A 38 14.41 9.09 27.14
N GLY A 39 15.15 8.03 27.50
CA GLY A 39 16.00 8.00 28.69
C GLY A 39 17.06 9.09 28.68
N LEU A 40 17.75 9.27 27.54
CA LEU A 40 18.76 10.32 27.37
C LEU A 40 18.16 11.73 27.33
N ILE A 41 17.01 11.93 26.65
CA ILE A 41 16.33 13.23 26.60
C ILE A 41 15.87 13.68 27.99
N THR A 42 15.32 12.74 28.76
CA THR A 42 14.75 13.03 30.09
C THR A 42 15.74 12.87 31.23
N TRP A 43 16.93 12.35 30.96
CA TRP A 43 17.92 11.93 31.97
C TRP A 43 17.30 11.08 33.09
N SER A 44 16.39 10.16 32.73
CA SER A 44 15.59 9.40 33.69
C SER A 44 15.34 7.96 33.26
N TRP A 45 15.46 7.04 34.22
CA TRP A 45 15.05 5.64 34.06
C TRP A 45 13.56 5.50 33.75
N MET A 46 12.72 6.37 34.32
CA MET A 46 11.29 6.35 34.05
C MET A 46 10.99 6.80 32.62
N GLY A 47 11.74 7.78 32.12
CA GLY A 47 11.67 8.18 30.72
C GLY A 47 12.13 7.06 29.78
N ALA A 48 13.19 6.34 30.14
CA ALA A 48 13.66 5.19 29.37
C ALA A 48 12.62 4.07 29.31
N LEU A 49 12.05 3.68 30.46
CA LEU A 49 11.01 2.66 30.54
C LEU A 49 9.75 3.07 29.75
N SER A 50 9.35 4.34 29.85
CA SER A 50 8.19 4.86 29.14
C SER A 50 8.36 4.79 27.62
N GLY A 51 9.53 5.18 27.10
CA GLY A 51 9.81 5.11 25.66
C GLY A 51 9.88 3.68 25.15
N PHE A 52 10.55 2.79 25.88
CA PHE A 52 10.59 1.36 25.56
C PHE A 52 9.20 0.74 25.53
N PHE A 53 8.37 1.03 26.55
CA PHE A 53 7.03 0.47 26.66
C PHE A 53 6.09 1.01 25.57
N TRP A 54 5.96 2.32 25.43
CA TRP A 54 4.98 2.91 24.51
C TRP A 54 5.44 2.87 23.05
N ALA A 55 6.65 3.33 22.74
CA ALA A 55 7.15 3.44 21.37
C ALA A 55 7.87 2.16 20.87
N GLY A 56 8.23 1.26 21.79
CA GLY A 56 8.68 -0.10 21.48
C GLY A 56 7.52 -1.10 21.48
N LEU A 57 7.13 -1.57 22.67
CA LEU A 57 6.20 -2.70 22.83
C LEU A 57 4.78 -2.40 22.33
N VAL A 58 4.15 -1.33 22.82
CA VAL A 58 2.77 -0.99 22.45
C VAL A 58 2.67 -0.67 20.97
N ARG A 59 3.62 0.09 20.41
CA ARG A 59 3.71 0.32 18.96
C ARG A 59 3.71 -0.99 18.17
N ILE A 60 4.59 -1.93 18.52
CA ILE A 60 4.68 -3.23 17.85
C ILE A 60 3.36 -3.99 17.96
N ALA A 61 2.77 -4.04 19.16
CA ALA A 61 1.50 -4.72 19.39
C ALA A 61 0.37 -4.11 18.52
N LEU A 62 0.25 -2.78 18.48
CA LEU A 62 -0.77 -2.10 17.67
C LEU A 62 -0.58 -2.34 16.17
N VAL A 63 0.65 -2.26 15.67
CA VAL A 63 0.94 -2.53 14.25
C VAL A 63 0.54 -3.96 13.88
N HIS A 64 0.93 -4.95 14.70
CA HIS A 64 0.54 -6.35 14.45
C HIS A 64 -0.97 -6.55 14.48
N GLN A 65 -1.66 -5.97 15.47
CA GLN A 65 -3.11 -6.07 15.56
C GLN A 65 -3.81 -5.47 14.33
N VAL A 66 -3.34 -4.32 13.83
CA VAL A 66 -3.87 -3.75 12.59
C VAL A 66 -3.62 -4.69 11.42
N THR A 67 -2.39 -5.15 11.19
CA THR A 67 -2.05 -6.04 10.07
C THR A 67 -2.86 -7.34 10.10
N TRP A 68 -2.97 -8.01 11.25
CA TRP A 68 -3.75 -9.25 11.36
C TRP A 68 -5.26 -9.01 11.27
N SER A 69 -5.74 -7.84 11.70
CA SER A 69 -7.14 -7.45 11.53
C SER A 69 -7.50 -7.32 10.05
N ILE A 70 -6.57 -6.94 9.17
CA ILE A 70 -6.83 -6.89 7.73
C ILE A 70 -7.15 -8.30 7.21
N ASN A 71 -6.31 -9.28 7.51
CA ASN A 71 -6.55 -10.68 7.11
C ASN A 71 -7.87 -11.26 7.68
N SER A 72 -8.33 -10.75 8.83
CA SER A 72 -9.50 -11.30 9.53
C SER A 72 -10.78 -10.51 9.22
N VAL A 73 -10.83 -9.23 9.60
CA VAL A 73 -12.02 -8.38 9.50
C VAL A 73 -12.43 -8.20 8.05
N THR A 74 -11.50 -7.98 7.13
CA THR A 74 -11.84 -7.75 5.71
C THR A 74 -12.32 -9.01 5.00
N HIS A 75 -12.13 -10.20 5.58
CA HIS A 75 -12.68 -11.44 5.04
C HIS A 75 -14.04 -11.82 5.64
N VAL A 76 -14.49 -11.10 6.68
CA VAL A 76 -15.76 -11.37 7.36
C VAL A 76 -16.75 -10.20 7.21
N TRP A 77 -16.27 -8.96 7.18
CA TRP A 77 -17.07 -7.76 7.26
C TRP A 77 -16.68 -6.71 6.21
N GLY A 78 -17.66 -5.95 5.72
CA GLY A 78 -17.45 -4.86 4.76
C GLY A 78 -18.17 -5.08 3.42
N ARG A 79 -17.75 -4.31 2.40
CA ARG A 79 -18.40 -4.28 1.07
C ARG A 79 -17.58 -5.01 0.02
N LYS A 80 -18.22 -5.68 -0.95
CA LYS A 80 -17.52 -6.45 -2.00
C LYS A 80 -17.84 -5.94 -3.42
N PRO A 81 -17.51 -4.66 -3.75
CA PRO A 81 -17.87 -4.05 -5.04
C PRO A 81 -17.19 -4.68 -6.26
N PHE A 82 -16.08 -5.40 -6.10
CA PHE A 82 -15.30 -5.99 -7.18
C PHE A 82 -15.42 -7.51 -7.25
N ARG A 83 -15.23 -8.05 -8.45
CA ARG A 83 -15.10 -9.49 -8.71
C ARG A 83 -13.70 -9.95 -8.28
N SER A 84 -13.64 -10.79 -7.25
CA SER A 84 -12.46 -11.50 -6.77
C SER A 84 -12.81 -12.98 -6.54
N ARG A 85 -11.80 -13.85 -6.42
CA ARG A 85 -11.97 -15.30 -6.25
C ARG A 85 -12.21 -15.72 -4.79
N ASP A 86 -12.15 -14.78 -3.87
CA ASP A 86 -12.14 -14.98 -2.43
C ASP A 86 -13.20 -14.12 -1.74
N GLU A 87 -13.23 -14.12 -0.40
CA GLU A 87 -14.19 -13.36 0.42
C GLU A 87 -13.66 -12.00 0.93
N SER A 88 -12.66 -11.42 0.26
CA SER A 88 -12.16 -10.08 0.58
C SER A 88 -13.23 -8.99 0.44
N ARG A 89 -13.24 -8.03 1.37
CA ARG A 89 -14.18 -6.92 1.48
C ARG A 89 -13.46 -5.60 1.80
N ASN A 90 -14.10 -4.49 1.45
CA ASN A 90 -13.65 -3.13 1.72
C ASN A 90 -14.18 -2.65 3.07
N VAL A 91 -13.30 -2.16 3.94
CA VAL A 91 -13.61 -1.66 5.29
C VAL A 91 -13.08 -0.23 5.46
N ALA A 92 -13.96 0.76 5.36
CA ALA A 92 -13.55 2.16 5.28
C ALA A 92 -12.88 2.71 6.54
N TRP A 93 -13.35 2.36 7.74
CA TRP A 93 -12.80 2.88 9.00
C TRP A 93 -11.41 2.33 9.32
N LEU A 94 -11.02 1.19 8.71
CA LEU A 94 -9.66 0.65 8.80
C LEU A 94 -8.69 1.30 7.80
N ALA A 95 -9.15 2.17 6.89
CA ALA A 95 -8.30 2.67 5.82
C ALA A 95 -7.12 3.50 6.32
N ILE A 96 -7.31 4.32 7.35
CA ILE A 96 -6.23 5.11 7.94
C ILE A 96 -5.24 4.23 8.71
N PRO A 97 -5.64 3.42 9.72
CA PRO A 97 -4.69 2.63 10.49
C PRO A 97 -3.93 1.60 9.63
N SER A 98 -4.58 1.05 8.60
CA SER A 98 -3.96 0.09 7.67
C SER A 98 -3.31 0.72 6.44
N PHE A 99 -3.23 2.05 6.38
CA PHE A 99 -2.65 2.78 5.25
C PHE A 99 -3.32 2.48 3.89
N GLY A 100 -4.55 1.98 3.90
CA GLY A 100 -5.35 1.67 2.71
C GLY A 100 -5.48 0.18 2.40
N GLU A 101 -4.78 -0.71 3.10
CA GLU A 101 -4.89 -2.18 2.88
C GLU A 101 -6.31 -2.72 3.12
N SER A 102 -7.13 -1.98 3.87
CA SER A 102 -8.53 -2.31 4.12
C SER A 102 -9.45 -2.14 2.90
N TRP A 103 -8.97 -1.57 1.79
CA TRP A 103 -9.63 -1.68 0.47
C TRP A 103 -9.33 -3.05 -0.18
N HIS A 104 -9.51 -4.09 0.64
CA HIS A 104 -9.00 -5.43 0.41
C HIS A 104 -9.68 -6.10 -0.79
N ASN A 105 -10.96 -5.80 -1.03
CA ASN A 105 -11.66 -6.39 -2.16
C ASN A 105 -11.09 -5.95 -3.52
N TYR A 106 -10.67 -4.68 -3.65
CA TYR A 106 -10.02 -4.26 -4.88
C TYR A 106 -8.60 -4.82 -4.97
N HIS A 107 -7.85 -4.85 -3.86
CA HIS A 107 -6.52 -5.48 -3.81
C HIS A 107 -6.54 -6.91 -4.35
N HIS A 108 -7.49 -7.74 -3.92
CA HIS A 108 -7.65 -9.11 -4.41
C HIS A 108 -8.21 -9.20 -5.82
N ALA A 109 -8.96 -8.19 -6.27
CA ALA A 109 -9.41 -8.12 -7.66
C ALA A 109 -8.26 -7.73 -8.61
N ASP A 110 -7.27 -6.97 -8.13
CA ASP A 110 -6.15 -6.47 -8.93
C ASP A 110 -4.85 -6.26 -8.12
N GLN A 111 -4.17 -7.37 -7.79
CA GLN A 111 -2.99 -7.39 -6.92
C GLN A 111 -1.78 -6.61 -7.48
N THR A 112 -1.76 -6.35 -8.79
CA THR A 112 -0.67 -5.60 -9.43
C THR A 112 -0.89 -4.10 -9.45
N SER A 113 -2.03 -3.61 -8.95
CA SER A 113 -2.33 -2.17 -8.87
C SER A 113 -1.47 -1.48 -7.80
N ALA A 114 -0.92 -0.31 -8.11
CA ALA A 114 -0.18 0.53 -7.17
C ALA A 114 -1.05 1.18 -6.08
N ARG A 115 -2.39 1.09 -6.19
CA ARG A 115 -3.34 1.57 -5.17
C ARG A 115 -4.40 0.53 -4.85
N HIS A 116 -4.86 0.54 -3.61
CA HIS A 116 -5.92 -0.32 -3.08
C HIS A 116 -7.29 0.33 -3.20
N GLY A 117 -7.45 1.59 -2.78
CA GLY A 117 -8.73 2.28 -2.87
C GLY A 117 -8.88 2.95 -4.23
N VAL A 118 -9.87 2.63 -5.05
CA VAL A 118 -10.07 3.20 -6.42
C VAL A 118 -11.43 3.86 -6.64
N LEU A 119 -12.34 3.74 -5.68
CA LEU A 119 -13.65 4.39 -5.72
C LEU A 119 -13.56 5.75 -5.02
N ALA A 120 -14.50 6.63 -5.34
CA ALA A 120 -14.56 7.96 -4.73
C ALA A 120 -14.53 7.91 -3.20
N ARG A 121 -13.78 8.83 -2.58
CA ARG A 121 -13.65 8.98 -1.12
C ARG A 121 -12.95 7.81 -0.41
N GLN A 122 -12.21 6.98 -1.13
CA GLN A 122 -11.36 5.94 -0.53
C GLN A 122 -9.97 6.49 -0.20
N ILE A 123 -9.72 6.74 1.08
CA ILE A 123 -8.41 7.22 1.57
C ILE A 123 -7.39 6.09 1.46
N ASP A 124 -6.30 6.31 0.74
CA ASP A 124 -5.23 5.34 0.53
C ASP A 124 -3.87 6.01 0.75
N LEU A 125 -3.31 5.83 1.95
CA LEU A 125 -2.06 6.46 2.35
C LEU A 125 -0.85 5.80 1.67
N SER A 126 -0.91 4.49 1.39
CA SER A 126 0.12 3.78 0.63
C SER A 126 0.22 4.34 -0.80
N ALA A 127 -0.90 4.56 -1.47
CA ALA A 127 -0.92 5.20 -2.79
C ALA A 127 -0.35 6.63 -2.75
N LEU A 128 -0.66 7.41 -1.70
CA LEU A 128 -0.10 8.74 -1.51
C LEU A 128 1.43 8.69 -1.33
N THR A 129 1.94 7.74 -0.54
CA THR A 129 3.37 7.53 -0.34
C THR A 129 4.07 7.16 -1.64
N ILE A 130 3.57 6.16 -2.38
CA ILE A 130 4.15 5.73 -3.68
C ILE A 130 4.20 6.93 -4.63
N ARG A 131 3.10 7.67 -4.75
CA ARG A 131 3.04 8.85 -5.63
C ARG A 131 4.04 9.93 -5.22
N THR A 132 4.28 10.11 -3.92
CA THR A 132 5.27 11.06 -3.42
C THR A 132 6.68 10.60 -3.80
N MET A 133 6.96 9.31 -3.68
CA MET A 133 8.24 8.73 -4.11
C MET A 133 8.45 8.85 -5.62
N GLU A 134 7.43 8.65 -6.45
CA GLU A 134 7.51 8.86 -7.91
C GLU A 134 7.80 10.32 -8.26
N LYS A 135 7.14 11.28 -7.60
CA LYS A 135 7.40 12.71 -7.80
C LYS A 135 8.82 13.12 -7.43
N LEU A 136 9.42 12.44 -6.44
CA LEU A 136 10.80 12.67 -6.01
C LEU A 136 11.82 11.89 -6.87
N GLY A 137 11.36 11.04 -7.81
CA GLY A 137 12.22 10.18 -8.62
C GLY A 137 12.82 8.98 -7.86
N TRP A 138 12.28 8.65 -6.67
CA TRP A 138 12.74 7.51 -5.87
C TRP A 138 12.06 6.19 -6.26
N ALA A 139 10.86 6.27 -6.82
CA ALA A 139 10.12 5.14 -7.36
C ALA A 139 9.78 5.40 -8.83
N HIS A 140 9.67 4.32 -9.60
CA HIS A 140 9.35 4.34 -11.03
C HIS A 140 8.51 3.10 -11.37
N ASP A 141 7.87 3.12 -12.54
CA ASP A 141 7.09 2.00 -13.08
C ASP A 141 5.95 1.49 -12.19
N ALA A 142 5.40 2.34 -11.30
CA ALA A 142 4.25 1.97 -10.51
C ALA A 142 3.02 1.77 -11.40
N ARG A 143 2.34 0.63 -11.22
CA ARG A 143 1.19 0.23 -12.05
C ARG A 143 -0.09 0.89 -11.59
N TRP A 144 -0.33 2.13 -12.01
CA TRP A 144 -1.59 2.82 -11.73
C TRP A 144 -2.76 2.24 -12.55
N PRO A 145 -3.92 1.95 -11.94
CA PRO A 145 -5.04 1.33 -12.64
C PRO A 145 -5.76 2.34 -13.55
N SER A 146 -6.07 1.97 -14.80
CA SER A 146 -6.93 2.78 -15.67
C SER A 146 -8.41 2.65 -15.33
N GLU A 147 -9.24 3.57 -15.81
CA GLU A 147 -10.67 3.56 -15.51
C GLU A 147 -11.34 2.31 -16.05
N ASP A 148 -11.05 1.93 -17.29
CA ASP A 148 -11.55 0.71 -17.92
C ASP A 148 -11.11 -0.54 -17.15
N ARG A 149 -9.87 -0.57 -16.66
CA ARG A 149 -9.33 -1.66 -15.86
C ARG A 149 -10.08 -1.83 -14.54
N VAL A 150 -10.45 -0.73 -13.88
CA VAL A 150 -11.29 -0.76 -12.67
C VAL A 150 -12.73 -1.17 -13.03
N ARG A 151 -13.32 -0.58 -14.06
CA ARG A 151 -14.70 -0.84 -14.51
C ARG A 151 -14.92 -2.30 -14.88
N SER A 152 -13.96 -2.93 -15.56
CA SER A 152 -14.05 -4.34 -15.96
C SER A 152 -14.24 -5.30 -14.77
N LYS A 153 -13.73 -4.91 -13.58
CA LYS A 153 -13.77 -5.71 -12.34
C LYS A 153 -14.93 -5.33 -11.43
N LEU A 154 -15.51 -4.15 -11.60
CA LEU A 154 -16.61 -3.66 -10.78
C LEU A 154 -17.87 -4.51 -11.02
N LYS A 155 -18.57 -4.87 -9.93
CA LYS A 155 -19.91 -5.46 -9.94
C LYS A 155 -20.92 -4.32 -9.93
N PRO A 156 -21.66 -4.09 -11.03
CA PRO A 156 -22.71 -3.09 -11.03
C PRO A 156 -23.77 -3.48 -10.00
N THR A 157 -24.01 -2.59 -9.02
CA THR A 157 -25.05 -2.75 -8.00
C THR A 157 -25.78 -1.43 -7.83
N ALA A 158 -26.89 -1.41 -7.10
CA ALA A 158 -27.58 -0.15 -6.77
C ALA A 158 -26.65 0.82 -6.01
N GLU A 159 -25.77 0.28 -5.16
CA GLU A 159 -24.78 1.05 -4.39
C GLU A 159 -23.60 1.53 -5.25
N TYR A 160 -23.17 0.71 -6.20
CA TYR A 160 -22.09 1.02 -7.14
C TYR A 160 -22.62 0.97 -8.57
N PRO A 161 -23.32 2.03 -9.01
CA PRO A 161 -23.86 2.06 -10.36
C PRO A 161 -22.72 2.10 -11.39
N ARG A 162 -23.05 1.79 -12.66
CA ARG A 162 -22.05 1.80 -13.74
C ARG A 162 -21.30 3.13 -13.88
N ASN A 163 -21.84 4.25 -13.40
CA ASN A 163 -21.22 5.57 -13.44
C ASN A 163 -20.64 6.00 -12.07
N ALA A 164 -20.47 5.09 -11.10
CA ALA A 164 -19.84 5.40 -9.82
C ALA A 164 -18.49 6.11 -10.04
N GLY A 165 -18.21 7.12 -9.21
CA GLY A 165 -16.96 7.88 -9.30
C GLY A 165 -15.76 6.96 -9.08
N ILE A 166 -14.89 6.87 -10.07
CA ILE A 166 -13.62 6.14 -10.00
C ILE A 166 -12.51 7.16 -9.85
N GLU A 167 -11.75 7.04 -8.77
CA GLU A 167 -10.53 7.79 -8.59
C GLU A 167 -9.40 7.02 -9.26
N VAL A 168 -9.20 7.31 -10.54
CA VAL A 168 -8.01 6.92 -11.29
C VAL A 168 -6.99 8.05 -11.26
N HIS A 169 -5.71 7.71 -11.35
CA HIS A 169 -4.62 8.67 -11.51
C HIS A 169 -4.94 9.67 -12.65
N ARG A 170 -5.27 10.92 -12.31
CA ARG A 170 -5.60 12.00 -13.27
C ARG A 170 -4.35 12.63 -13.89
N SER A 171 -3.39 11.81 -14.29
CA SER A 171 -2.08 12.32 -14.68
C SER A 171 -1.53 11.49 -15.83
N LEU A 172 -2.24 11.52 -16.96
CA LEU A 172 -1.76 11.34 -18.34
C LEU A 172 -2.76 11.95 -19.36
N ARG A 173 -3.28 13.18 -19.12
CA ARG A 173 -4.00 13.95 -20.16
C ARG A 173 -3.21 15.16 -20.67
N THR A 174 -1.93 15.31 -20.29
CA THR A 174 -1.12 16.49 -20.63
C THR A 174 0.20 16.16 -21.34
N ALA A 175 0.33 14.98 -21.98
CA ALA A 175 1.55 14.64 -22.73
C ALA A 175 1.32 14.20 -24.20
N GLU A 176 0.08 14.04 -24.67
CA GLU A 176 -0.20 13.66 -26.07
C GLU A 176 -1.23 14.61 -26.70
N ALA A 177 -0.81 15.83 -26.97
CA ALA A 177 -1.44 16.71 -27.94
C ALA A 177 -0.37 17.66 -28.51
N SER A 178 0.66 17.08 -29.12
CA SER A 178 1.48 17.82 -30.09
C SER A 178 1.02 17.39 -31.48
N PRO A 179 0.45 18.27 -32.32
CA PRO A 179 0.08 17.93 -33.68
C PRO A 179 1.36 17.82 -34.50
N THR A 180 1.83 16.60 -34.76
CA THR A 180 2.81 16.39 -35.83
C THR A 180 2.12 16.63 -37.16
N THR A 181 2.48 17.73 -37.81
CA THR A 181 2.20 18.02 -39.21
C THR A 181 2.60 16.83 -40.10
N PRO A 182 1.80 16.45 -41.11
CA PRO A 182 2.25 15.47 -42.09
C PRO A 182 3.28 16.13 -43.01
N ASP A 183 4.51 15.60 -43.01
CA ASP A 183 5.53 15.91 -44.01
C ASP A 183 5.10 15.28 -45.34
N ALA A 184 4.61 16.14 -46.23
CA ALA A 184 4.38 15.83 -47.62
C ALA A 184 5.68 16.02 -48.41
N SER A 185 6.59 15.05 -48.37
CA SER A 185 7.63 14.91 -49.38
C SER A 185 8.32 13.54 -49.35
N ARG A 186 7.82 12.60 -50.16
CA ARG A 186 8.61 11.51 -50.76
C ARG A 186 7.84 10.93 -51.93
N ASN A 187 8.20 11.44 -53.12
CA ASN A 187 8.15 10.69 -54.37
C ASN A 187 9.24 9.63 -54.37
#